data_AF-A0A534JFI7-F1
#
_entry.id   AF-A0A534JFI7-F1
#
_cell.length_a   1.000
_cell.length_b   1.000
_cell.length_c   1.000
_cell.angle_alpha   90.00
_cell.angle_beta   90.00
_cell.angle_gamma   90.00
#
_symmetry.space_group_name_H-M   'P 1'
#
loop_
_entity.id
_entity.type
_entity.pdbx_description
1 polymer ?
#
loop_
_entity_poly.entity_id
_entity_poly.type
_entity_poly.pdbx_seq_one_letter_code
_entity_poly.pdbx_strand_id
1 'polypeptide(L)'
;MKTEMFRPEIELFNDSLARCLRRGELFQRFYELFLASSDEVREKFRATDFRRQRRMLQTSFYMLVEYIALGWPECEAYLERIAVAHGKHGRDIAPHLYDLWLDCLLHAAKECDQQWLPEVEAAWRYMMGAGILFLKARYDRAPPAGGRQASR
;
A
#
# COMPACT_ATOMS: atom_id res chain seq x y z
N MET A 1 21.62 -25.82 3.12
CA MET A 1 21.03 -25.10 4.27
C MET A 1 20.51 -23.77 3.76
N LYS A 2 19.19 -23.62 3.59
CA LYS A 2 18.59 -22.30 3.37
C LYS A 2 18.64 -21.62 4.74
N THR A 3 19.46 -20.58 4.88
CA THR A 3 19.33 -19.65 5.99
C THR A 3 17.92 -19.09 5.90
N GLU A 4 17.01 -19.56 6.74
CA GLU A 4 15.80 -18.79 7.01
C GLU A 4 16.29 -17.48 7.61
N MET A 5 16.36 -16.45 6.77
CA MET A 5 16.64 -15.10 7.23
C MET A 5 15.47 -14.69 8.13
N PHE A 6 15.69 -14.77 9.43
CA PHE A 6 14.83 -14.13 10.42
C PHE A 6 14.68 -12.66 10.01
N ARG A 7 13.43 -12.26 9.72
CA ARG A 7 13.09 -10.92 9.28
C ARG A 7 12.23 -10.27 10.36
N PRO A 8 12.86 -9.70 11.41
CA PRO A 8 12.13 -9.12 12.54
C PRO A 8 11.17 -8.00 12.12
N GLU A 9 11.46 -7.32 11.01
CA GLU A 9 10.61 -6.28 10.45
C GLU A 9 9.24 -6.83 10.01
N ILE A 10 9.21 -8.06 9.46
CA ILE A 10 7.96 -8.70 9.06
C ILE A 10 7.11 -9.04 10.29
N GLU A 11 7.73 -9.55 11.35
CA GLU A 11 7.05 -9.89 12.60
C GLU A 11 6.50 -8.63 13.29
N LEU A 12 7.34 -7.61 13.48
CA LEU A 12 6.93 -6.32 14.06
C LEU A 12 5.79 -5.67 13.29
N PHE A 13 5.87 -5.69 11.95
CA PHE A 13 4.81 -5.18 11.09
C PHE A 13 3.52 -5.98 11.25
N ASN A 14 3.58 -7.30 11.16
CA ASN A 14 2.40 -8.18 11.24
C ASN A 14 1.71 -8.06 12.59
N ASP A 15 2.47 -8.02 13.67
CA ASP A 15 1.95 -7.85 15.03
C ASP A 15 1.25 -6.50 15.17
N SER A 16 1.90 -5.41 14.74
CA SER A 16 1.32 -4.06 14.76
C SER A 16 0.04 -3.98 13.91
N LEU A 17 0.07 -4.51 12.68
CA LEU A 17 -1.10 -4.57 11.81
C LEU A 17 -2.24 -5.35 12.47
N ALA A 18 -1.96 -6.49 13.08
CA ALA A 18 -2.96 -7.28 13.81
C ALA A 18 -3.57 -6.48 14.97
N ARG A 19 -2.76 -5.73 15.73
CA ARG A 19 -3.28 -4.84 16.80
C ARG A 19 -4.19 -3.76 16.23
N CYS A 20 -3.80 -3.11 15.14
CA CYS A 20 -4.58 -2.08 14.48
C CYS A 20 -5.92 -2.61 13.95
N LEU A 21 -5.92 -3.80 13.33
CA LEU A 21 -7.11 -4.39 12.73
C LEU A 21 -8.13 -4.89 13.75
N ARG A 22 -7.71 -5.28 14.97
CA ARG A 22 -8.65 -5.69 16.04
C ARG A 22 -9.63 -4.60 16.44
N ARG A 23 -9.23 -3.32 16.32
CA ARG A 23 -10.12 -2.18 16.57
C ARG A 23 -11.00 -1.82 15.37
N GLY A 24 -10.65 -2.32 14.17
CA GLY A 24 -11.43 -2.11 12.95
C GLY A 24 -11.34 -0.70 12.34
N GLU A 25 -10.57 0.21 12.95
CA GLU A 25 -10.59 1.64 12.60
C GLU A 25 -9.44 2.06 11.67
N LEU A 26 -8.37 1.27 11.55
CA LEU A 26 -7.14 1.65 10.84
C LEU A 26 -7.40 2.25 9.45
N PHE A 27 -8.08 1.51 8.57
CA PHE A 27 -8.27 1.97 7.19
C PHE A 27 -9.26 3.12 7.07
N GLN A 28 -10.25 3.19 7.97
CA GLN A 28 -11.12 4.35 8.03
C GLN A 28 -10.32 5.59 8.40
N ARG A 29 -9.53 5.49 9.47
CA ARG A 29 -8.74 6.60 9.99
C ARG A 29 -7.68 7.05 9.00
N PHE A 30 -7.02 6.10 8.35
CA PHE A 30 -6.10 6.35 7.24
C PHE A 30 -6.75 7.20 6.12
N TYR A 31 -7.96 6.83 5.67
CA TYR A 31 -8.63 7.59 4.61
C TYR A 31 -9.09 8.97 5.07
N GLU A 32 -9.53 9.14 6.32
CA GLU A 32 -9.83 10.46 6.88
C GLU A 32 -8.61 11.39 6.81
N LEU A 33 -7.45 10.91 7.27
CA LEU A 33 -6.19 11.66 7.23
C LEU A 33 -5.75 11.92 5.78
N PHE A 34 -5.78 10.91 4.92
CA PHE A 34 -5.27 11.01 3.56
C PHE A 34 -6.12 11.96 2.69
N LEU A 35 -7.45 11.88 2.80
CA LEU A 35 -8.35 12.81 2.08
C LEU A 35 -8.25 14.24 2.62
N ALA A 36 -7.80 14.43 3.86
CA ALA A 36 -7.53 15.76 4.41
C ALA A 36 -6.15 16.30 4.03
N SER A 37 -5.22 15.45 3.59
CA SER A 37 -3.81 15.82 3.36
C SER A 37 -3.57 16.74 2.15
N SER A 38 -4.43 16.70 1.14
CA SER A 38 -4.28 17.48 -0.10
C SER A 38 -5.56 17.50 -0.91
N ASP A 39 -5.84 18.61 -1.58
CA ASP A 39 -6.97 18.72 -2.52
C ASP A 39 -6.78 17.84 -3.77
N GLU A 40 -5.54 17.61 -4.19
CA GLU A 40 -5.23 16.66 -5.27
C GLU A 40 -5.63 15.24 -4.89
N VAL A 41 -5.29 14.81 -3.66
CA VAL A 41 -5.73 13.52 -3.13
C VAL A 41 -7.25 13.47 -3.09
N ARG A 42 -7.91 14.49 -2.54
CA ARG A 42 -9.37 14.56 -2.48
C ARG A 42 -10.02 14.37 -3.86
N GLU A 43 -9.49 15.03 -4.89
CA GLU A 43 -10.02 14.89 -6.24
C GLU A 43 -9.82 13.49 -6.82
N LYS A 44 -8.64 12.87 -6.63
CA LYS A 44 -8.39 11.49 -7.09
C LYS A 44 -9.37 10.47 -6.50
N PHE A 45 -9.97 10.76 -5.35
CA PHE A 45 -10.93 9.90 -4.68
C PHE A 45 -12.40 10.34 -4.82
N ARG A 46 -12.72 11.42 -5.53
CA ARG A 46 -14.08 12.02 -5.59
C ARG A 46 -15.21 11.05 -5.97
N ALA A 47 -14.92 10.09 -6.85
CA ALA A 47 -15.88 9.08 -7.32
C ALA A 47 -15.64 7.66 -6.73
N THR A 48 -15.02 7.58 -5.55
CA THR A 48 -14.61 6.29 -4.96
C THR A 48 -15.68 5.70 -4.04
N ASP A 49 -16.03 4.42 -4.26
CA ASP A 49 -16.73 3.61 -3.26
C ASP A 49 -15.74 3.21 -2.15
N PHE A 50 -15.78 3.91 -1.01
CA PHE A 50 -14.89 3.64 0.12
C PHE A 50 -15.15 2.31 0.84
N ARG A 51 -16.32 1.68 0.70
CA ARG A 51 -16.54 0.33 1.23
C ARG A 51 -15.78 -0.70 0.41
N ARG A 52 -15.80 -0.57 -0.92
CA ARG A 52 -14.99 -1.41 -1.82
C ARG A 52 -13.50 -1.08 -1.69
N GLN A 53 -13.16 0.20 -1.65
CA GLN A 53 -11.78 0.66 -1.61
C GLN A 53 -11.03 0.19 -0.36
N ARG A 54 -11.65 0.27 0.84
CA ARG A 54 -11.03 -0.22 2.08
C ARG A 54 -10.74 -1.73 2.04
N ARG A 55 -11.66 -2.53 1.47
CA ARG A 55 -11.44 -3.97 1.27
C ARG A 55 -10.26 -4.23 0.33
N MET A 56 -10.21 -3.51 -0.79
CA MET A 56 -9.09 -3.63 -1.74
C MET A 56 -7.76 -3.23 -1.13
N LEU A 57 -7.74 -2.18 -0.31
CA LEU A 57 -6.55 -1.73 0.40
C LEU A 57 -6.05 -2.80 1.38
N GLN A 58 -6.94 -3.39 2.16
CA GLN A 58 -6.59 -4.50 3.04
C GLN A 58 -6.01 -5.68 2.26
N THR A 59 -6.62 -6.07 1.13
CA THR A 59 -6.07 -7.11 0.25
C THR A 59 -4.68 -6.74 -0.27
N SER A 60 -4.44 -5.49 -0.65
CA SER A 60 -3.11 -5.08 -1.12
C SER A 60 -2.02 -5.16 -0.05
N PHE A 61 -2.36 -4.99 1.23
CA PHE A 61 -1.40 -5.15 2.33
C PHE A 61 -0.98 -6.62 2.46
N TYR A 62 -1.93 -7.55 2.45
CA TYR A 62 -1.62 -8.98 2.49
C TYR A 62 -0.73 -9.40 1.32
N MET A 63 -1.07 -8.98 0.10
CA MET A 63 -0.26 -9.29 -1.09
C MET A 63 1.16 -8.68 -1.01
N LEU A 64 1.32 -7.49 -0.43
CA LEU A 64 2.63 -6.86 -0.27
C LEU A 64 3.47 -7.58 0.79
N VAL A 65 2.86 -8.01 1.90
CA VAL A 65 3.54 -8.81 2.92
C VAL A 65 3.98 -10.14 2.32
N GLU A 66 3.11 -10.83 1.58
CA GLU A 66 3.46 -12.08 0.89
C GLU A 66 4.57 -11.87 -0.14
N TYR A 67 4.55 -10.78 -0.91
CA TYR A 67 5.62 -10.44 -1.83
C TYR A 67 6.97 -10.32 -1.11
N ILE A 68 7.01 -9.55 -0.03
CA ILE A 68 8.25 -9.31 0.71
C ILE A 68 8.71 -10.58 1.41
N ALA A 69 7.80 -11.32 2.03
CA ALA A 69 8.12 -12.55 2.75
C ALA A 69 8.54 -13.69 1.83
N LEU A 70 7.90 -13.87 0.67
CA LEU A 70 8.06 -15.07 -0.14
C LEU A 70 8.87 -14.83 -1.42
N GLY A 71 8.91 -13.59 -1.93
CA GLY A 71 9.64 -13.23 -3.15
C GLY A 71 9.10 -13.93 -4.41
N TRP A 72 7.83 -14.33 -4.41
CA TRP A 72 7.25 -15.14 -5.49
C TRP A 72 6.96 -14.35 -6.77
N PRO A 73 7.18 -14.92 -7.97
CA PRO A 73 6.86 -14.26 -9.25
C PRO A 73 5.41 -13.80 -9.38
N GLU A 74 4.46 -14.53 -8.79
CA GLU A 74 3.03 -14.21 -8.81
C GLU A 74 2.72 -12.89 -8.09
N CYS A 75 3.49 -12.59 -7.05
CA CYS A 75 3.38 -11.35 -6.29
C CYS A 75 3.94 -10.16 -7.09
N GLU A 76 5.01 -10.37 -7.87
CA GLU A 76 5.51 -9.35 -8.80
C GLU A 76 4.48 -9.04 -9.91
N ALA A 77 3.84 -10.07 -10.48
CA ALA A 77 2.76 -9.88 -11.45
C ALA A 77 1.55 -9.12 -10.88
N TYR A 78 1.27 -9.26 -9.58
CA TYR A 78 0.29 -8.43 -8.89
C TYR A 78 0.73 -6.97 -8.78
N LEU A 79 1.97 -6.72 -8.35
CA LEU A 79 2.52 -5.36 -8.25
C LEU A 79 2.59 -4.67 -9.61
N GLU A 80 2.94 -5.38 -10.69
CA GLU A 80 2.90 -4.84 -12.06
C GLU A 80 1.48 -4.42 -12.47
N ARG A 81 0.45 -5.22 -12.12
CA ARG A 81 -0.95 -4.82 -12.37
C ARG A 81 -1.34 -3.55 -11.61
N ILE A 82 -0.90 -3.40 -10.36
CA ILE A 82 -1.12 -2.17 -9.60
C ILE A 82 -0.37 -1.00 -10.24
N ALA A 83 0.89 -1.20 -10.62
CA ALA A 83 1.72 -0.17 -11.24
C ALA A 83 1.09 0.36 -12.53
N VAL A 84 0.63 -0.51 -13.42
CA VAL A 84 -0.09 -0.11 -14.65
C VAL A 84 -1.36 0.67 -14.31
N ALA A 85 -2.14 0.21 -13.33
CA ALA A 85 -3.39 0.84 -12.97
C ALA A 85 -3.21 2.21 -12.28
N HIS A 86 -2.09 2.44 -11.60
CA HIS A 86 -1.79 3.69 -10.90
C HIS A 86 -0.89 4.64 -11.69
N GLY A 87 -0.15 4.14 -12.68
CA GLY A 87 0.76 4.92 -13.50
C GLY A 87 0.03 5.97 -14.35
N LYS A 88 0.82 6.77 -15.06
CA LYS A 88 0.40 7.92 -15.86
C LYS A 88 -0.69 7.61 -16.88
N HIS A 89 -0.66 6.41 -17.47
CA HIS A 89 -1.64 5.95 -18.44
C HIS A 89 -2.86 5.24 -17.83
N GLY A 90 -2.87 5.03 -16.51
CA GLY A 90 -3.97 4.48 -15.75
C GLY A 90 -4.73 5.60 -15.03
N ARG A 91 -4.66 5.61 -13.70
CA ARG A 91 -5.28 6.65 -12.86
C ARG A 91 -4.41 7.91 -12.67
N ASP A 92 -3.20 7.90 -13.20
CA ASP A 92 -2.29 9.04 -13.16
C ASP A 92 -2.02 9.49 -11.71
N ILE A 93 -1.68 8.54 -10.84
CA ILE A 93 -1.37 8.79 -9.43
C ILE A 93 0.06 9.29 -9.33
N ALA A 94 0.22 10.60 -9.22
CA ALA A 94 1.51 11.25 -9.21
C ALA A 94 2.43 10.71 -8.08
N PRO A 95 3.74 10.52 -8.32
CA PRO A 95 4.65 9.88 -7.38
C PRO A 95 4.71 10.51 -5.98
N HIS A 96 4.52 11.83 -5.85
CA HIS A 96 4.55 12.53 -4.55
C HIS A 96 3.34 12.19 -3.67
N LEU A 97 2.22 11.75 -4.25
CA LEU A 97 1.04 11.34 -3.49
C LEU A 97 1.30 10.09 -2.64
N TYR A 98 2.27 9.26 -3.02
CA TYR A 98 2.66 8.11 -2.21
C TYR A 98 3.42 8.50 -0.93
N ASP A 99 4.09 9.65 -0.94
CA ASP A 99 4.79 10.15 0.25
C ASP A 99 3.74 10.62 1.29
N LEU A 100 2.74 11.38 0.84
CA LEU A 100 1.56 11.73 1.66
C LEU A 100 0.79 10.49 2.15
N TRP A 101 0.63 9.50 1.27
CA TRP A 101 -0.04 8.25 1.59
C TRP A 101 0.68 7.50 2.73
N LEU A 102 2.01 7.40 2.66
CA LEU A 102 2.79 6.70 3.68
C LEU A 102 2.73 7.43 5.02
N ASP A 103 2.88 8.76 5.01
CA ASP A 103 2.81 9.56 6.24
C ASP A 103 1.43 9.44 6.91
N CYS A 104 0.34 9.52 6.13
CA CYS A 104 -1.01 9.34 6.66
C CYS A 104 -1.25 7.92 7.20
N LEU A 105 -0.69 6.90 6.55
CA LEU A 105 -0.80 5.52 6.99
C LEU A 105 -0.07 5.30 8.32
N LEU A 106 1.17 5.78 8.44
CA LEU A 106 1.95 5.68 9.66
C LEU A 106 1.28 6.43 10.81
N HIS A 107 0.70 7.60 10.54
CA HIS A 107 -0.05 8.35 11.54
C HIS A 107 -1.28 7.56 12.02
N ALA A 108 -2.08 7.00 11.10
CA ALA A 108 -3.23 6.18 11.46
C ALA A 108 -2.82 4.91 12.24
N ALA A 109 -1.73 4.24 11.83
CA ALA A 109 -1.23 3.05 12.49
C ALA A 109 -0.76 3.37 13.92
N LYS A 110 -0.04 4.49 14.11
CA LYS A 110 0.38 4.98 15.43
C LYS A 110 -0.80 5.29 16.35
N GLU A 111 -1.88 5.88 15.85
CA GLU A 111 -3.10 6.12 16.64
C GLU A 111 -3.81 4.80 17.02
N CYS A 112 -3.69 3.76 16.18
CA CYS A 112 -4.38 2.48 16.38
C CYS A 112 -3.58 1.46 17.22
N ASP A 113 -2.25 1.57 17.24
CA ASP A 113 -1.35 0.65 17.93
C ASP A 113 -0.88 1.22 19.29
N GLN A 114 -1.42 0.67 20.38
CA GLN A 114 -1.02 1.05 21.75
C GLN A 114 0.43 0.67 22.11
N GLN A 115 1.09 -0.14 21.29
CA GLN A 115 2.49 -0.56 21.47
C GLN A 115 3.39 0.03 20.38
N TRP A 116 3.05 1.20 19.85
CA TRP A 116 3.85 1.87 18.83
C TRP A 116 5.22 2.30 19.38
N LEU A 117 6.28 1.76 18.79
CA LEU A 117 7.68 2.06 19.08
C LEU A 117 8.42 2.47 17.79
N PRO A 118 9.58 3.15 17.88
CA PRO A 118 10.36 3.52 16.69
C PRO A 118 10.67 2.36 15.74
N GLU A 119 10.90 1.16 16.29
CA GLU A 119 11.17 -0.07 15.53
C GLU A 119 9.93 -0.54 14.76
N VAL A 120 8.73 -0.33 15.31
CA VAL A 120 7.46 -0.61 14.63
C VAL A 120 7.30 0.34 13.44
N GLU A 121 7.55 1.64 13.63
CA GLU A 121 7.50 2.60 12.52
C GLU A 121 8.50 2.23 11.41
N ALA A 122 9.73 1.87 11.79
CA ALA A 122 10.75 1.42 10.84
C ALA A 122 10.29 0.17 10.06
N ALA A 123 9.67 -0.79 10.73
CA ALA A 123 9.09 -1.98 10.09
C ALA A 123 7.97 -1.61 9.09
N TRP A 124 7.06 -0.71 9.45
CA TRP A 124 6.03 -0.22 8.52
C TRP A 124 6.63 0.48 7.30
N ARG A 125 7.64 1.33 7.48
CA ARG A 125 8.35 1.99 6.38
C ARG A 125 9.08 0.99 5.49
N TYR A 126 9.71 -0.02 6.08
CA TYR A 126 10.38 -1.10 5.34
C TYR A 126 9.39 -1.88 4.47
N MET A 127 8.27 -2.33 5.07
CA MET A 127 7.28 -3.14 4.38
C MET A 127 6.54 -2.37 3.27
N MET A 128 6.19 -1.11 3.51
CA MET A 128 5.48 -0.31 2.52
C MET A 128 6.41 0.30 1.47
N GLY A 129 7.65 0.64 1.87
CA GLY A 129 8.60 1.39 1.05
C GLY A 129 9.00 0.67 -0.22
N ALA A 130 9.22 -0.65 -0.17
CA ALA A 130 9.57 -1.43 -1.36
C ALA A 130 8.45 -1.39 -2.42
N GLY A 131 7.19 -1.57 -2.00
CA GLY A 131 6.03 -1.48 -2.89
C GLY A 131 5.84 -0.07 -3.44
N ILE A 132 5.94 0.95 -2.60
CA ILE A 132 5.83 2.36 -3.02
C ILE A 132 6.91 2.70 -4.05
N LEU A 133 8.17 2.35 -3.79
CA LEU A 133 9.27 2.61 -4.72
C LEU A 133 9.04 1.91 -6.05
N PHE A 134 8.55 0.67 -6.02
CA PHE A 134 8.21 -0.09 -7.22
C PHE A 134 7.16 0.63 -8.09
N LEU A 135 6.11 1.19 -7.46
CA LEU A 135 5.06 1.93 -8.15
C LEU A 135 5.58 3.27 -8.70
N LYS A 136 6.33 4.04 -7.90
CA LYS A 136 6.94 5.31 -8.31
C LYS A 136 7.86 5.11 -9.52
N ALA A 137 8.70 4.07 -9.51
CA ALA A 137 9.64 3.77 -10.59
C ALA A 137 8.97 3.40 -11.92
N ARG A 138 7.69 3.00 -11.90
CA ARG A 138 6.92 2.59 -13.09
C ARG A 138 5.90 3.63 -13.55
N TYR A 139 5.90 4.82 -12.94
CA TYR A 139 4.89 5.84 -13.20
C TYR A 139 4.74 6.21 -14.69
N ASP A 140 5.86 6.48 -15.38
CA ASP A 140 5.88 6.85 -16.80
C ASP A 140 5.94 5.63 -17.75
N ARG A 141 5.89 4.40 -17.23
CA ARG A 141 5.97 3.19 -18.07
C ARG A 141 4.70 3.07 -18.90
N ALA A 142 4.85 3.05 -20.22
CA ALA A 142 3.75 2.74 -21.12
C ALA A 142 3.22 1.32 -20.82
N PRO A 143 1.89 1.10 -20.87
CA PRO A 143 1.34 -0.24 -20.77
C PRO A 143 1.92 -1.13 -21.89
N PRO A 144 2.14 -2.43 -21.64
CA PRO A 144 2.63 -3.33 -22.69
C PRO A 144 1.70 -3.25 -23.92
N ALA A 145 2.29 -3.15 -25.11
CA ALA A 145 1.55 -3.04 -26.35
C ALA A 145 0.73 -4.31 -26.59
N GLY A 146 -0.58 -4.25 -26.35
CA GLY A 146 -1.53 -5.26 -26.81
C GLY A 146 -2.29 -5.99 -25.71
N GLY A 147 -3.51 -5.52 -25.46
CA GLY A 147 -4.55 -6.24 -24.74
C GLY A 147 -5.84 -5.45 -24.80
N ARG A 148 -6.44 -5.32 -25.99
CA ARG A 148 -7.86 -4.94 -26.09
C ARG A 148 -8.65 -5.92 -25.22
N GLN A 149 -9.18 -5.48 -24.09
CA GLN A 149 -10.34 -6.13 -23.49
C GLN A 149 -11.52 -5.19 -23.60
N ALA A 150 -12.48 -5.68 -24.37
CA ALA A 150 -13.72 -5.04 -24.72
C ALA A 150 -14.52 -4.68 -23.46
N SER A 151 -15.13 -3.51 -23.50
CA SER A 151 -16.28 -3.14 -22.68
C SER A 151 -17.32 -4.25 -22.71
N ARG A 152 -17.70 -4.76 -21.52
CA ARG A 152 -19.06 -5.20 -21.18
C ARG A 152 -19.31 -4.91 -19.72
#